data_AF-A0A7R9F7L4-F1
#
_entry.id   AF-A0A7R9F7L4-F1
#
_cell.length_a   1.000
_cell.length_b   1.000
_cell.length_c   1.000
_cell.angle_alpha   90.00
_cell.angle_beta   90.00
_cell.angle_gamma   90.00
#
_symmetry.space_group_name_H-M   'P 1'
#
loop_
_entity.id
_entity.type
_entity.pdbx_description
1 polymer ?
#
loop_
_entity_poly.entity_id
_entity_poly.type
_entity_poly.pdbx_seq_one_letter_code
_entity_poly.pdbx_strand_id
1 'polypeptide(L)'
;MTRSVDSTGGILNYLPSLRFLAPGLTGFDKFSSIQNKMWSFFMDIVKDHRETLSSDHARDLIDVFLREMDLQKGEEGTSFTESQLVALCKDLFAAGSETTSNTLSFAIMFMVLNPTVQARVHTELDEDSTLLMSLWSCHMDPSHWGDPHNFRPDRFLNEKELLPADPWLLPFGAGRRRCLGETMARNSLFLFFTALLQNLTFSLPHGVTPPCPQGVNGFTLNTQPYHAVINSRR
;
A
#
# COMPACT_ATOMS: atom_id res chain seq x y z
N MET A 1 -6.07 -17.06 1.73
CA MET A 1 -5.95 -17.94 2.91
C MET A 1 -4.95 -17.31 3.90
N THR A 2 -5.29 -16.15 4.48
CA THR A 2 -4.31 -15.22 5.09
C THR A 2 -4.87 -14.43 6.29
N ARG A 3 -5.96 -14.90 6.91
CA ARG A 3 -6.68 -14.19 8.00
C ARG A 3 -6.07 -14.31 9.42
N SER A 4 -4.81 -14.73 9.56
CA SER A 4 -4.27 -15.15 10.87
C SER A 4 -3.01 -14.39 11.34
N VAL A 5 -2.72 -13.22 10.78
CA VAL A 5 -1.68 -12.32 11.27
C VAL A 5 -2.30 -10.94 11.27
N ASP A 6 -2.30 -10.29 12.44
CA ASP A 6 -2.69 -8.89 12.55
C ASP A 6 -1.63 -8.05 11.85
N SER A 7 -2.00 -7.46 10.71
CA SER A 7 -1.10 -6.65 9.88
C SER A 7 -0.80 -5.28 10.49
N THR A 8 -1.43 -4.93 11.62
CA THR A 8 -1.06 -3.78 12.46
C THR A 8 -0.03 -4.14 13.53
N GLY A 9 0.49 -5.37 13.57
CA GLY A 9 1.40 -5.87 14.62
C GLY A 9 0.69 -6.31 15.90
N GLY A 10 -0.60 -5.98 16.06
CA GLY A 10 -1.44 -6.41 17.17
C GLY A 10 -0.84 -6.09 18.55
N ILE A 11 -0.89 -7.05 19.47
CA ILE A 11 -0.37 -6.87 20.84
C ILE A 11 1.15 -6.62 20.88
N LEU A 12 1.90 -6.99 19.84
CA LEU A 12 3.36 -6.80 19.80
C LEU A 12 3.78 -5.35 19.57
N ASN A 13 2.91 -4.49 19.02
CA ASN A 13 3.19 -3.05 18.92
C ASN A 13 3.14 -2.37 20.30
N TYR A 14 2.28 -2.85 21.20
CA TYR A 14 2.15 -2.30 22.55
C TYR A 14 3.06 -2.98 23.58
N LEU A 15 3.33 -4.29 23.40
CA LEU A 15 4.18 -5.09 24.28
C LEU A 15 5.18 -5.92 23.46
N PRO A 16 6.25 -5.30 22.90
CA PRO A 16 7.22 -5.99 22.03
C PRO A 16 7.95 -7.15 22.72
N SER A 17 8.03 -7.15 24.06
CA SER A 17 8.63 -8.21 24.86
C SER A 17 7.87 -9.54 24.81
N LEU A 18 6.58 -9.54 24.48
CA LEU A 18 5.79 -10.77 24.35
C LEU A 18 6.27 -11.68 23.22
N ARG A 19 7.04 -11.16 22.24
CA ARG A 19 7.72 -11.98 21.21
C ARG A 19 8.73 -12.97 21.79
N PHE A 20 9.18 -12.77 23.03
CA PHE A 20 10.10 -13.68 23.72
C PHE A 20 9.37 -14.58 24.73
N LEU A 21 8.26 -14.12 25.30
CA LEU A 21 7.53 -14.83 26.36
C LEU A 21 6.42 -15.75 25.83
N ALA A 22 5.79 -15.40 24.71
CA ALA A 22 4.67 -16.15 24.12
C ALA A 22 4.59 -15.99 22.58
N PRO A 23 5.65 -16.32 21.81
CA PRO A 23 5.68 -16.07 20.36
C PRO A 23 4.60 -16.83 19.58
N GLY A 24 4.24 -18.05 20.00
CA GLY A 24 3.20 -18.84 19.36
C GLY A 24 1.79 -18.28 19.56
N LEU A 25 1.50 -17.71 20.74
CA LEU A 25 0.19 -17.12 21.07
C LEU A 25 0.00 -15.74 20.45
N THR A 26 1.08 -14.99 20.24
CA THR A 26 1.07 -13.68 19.57
C THR A 26 1.10 -13.76 18.04
N GLY A 27 1.24 -14.97 17.48
CA GLY A 27 1.42 -15.19 16.05
C GLY A 27 2.81 -14.81 15.52
N PHE A 28 3.75 -14.40 16.40
CA PHE A 28 5.10 -13.99 16.05
C PHE A 28 5.90 -15.09 15.36
N ASP A 29 5.77 -16.36 15.80
CA ASP A 29 6.45 -17.49 15.14
C ASP A 29 6.01 -17.64 13.69
N LYS A 30 4.70 -17.51 13.45
CA LYS A 30 4.13 -17.60 12.10
C LYS A 30 4.59 -16.43 11.24
N PHE A 31 4.51 -15.21 11.75
CA PHE A 31 5.01 -14.01 11.08
C PHE A 31 6.50 -14.14 10.73
N SER A 32 7.36 -14.43 11.71
CA SER A 32 8.81 -14.62 11.52
C SER A 32 9.12 -15.72 10.52
N SER A 33 8.39 -16.84 10.54
CA SER A 33 8.57 -17.92 9.55
C SER A 33 8.24 -17.50 8.11
N ILE A 34 7.28 -16.59 7.92
CA ILE A 34 6.92 -16.03 6.61
C ILE A 34 7.98 -14.99 6.20
N GLN A 35 8.37 -14.10 7.12
CA GLN A 35 9.38 -13.07 6.87
C GLN A 35 10.74 -13.69 6.53
N ASN A 36 11.16 -14.76 7.20
CA ASN A 36 12.42 -15.46 6.90
C ASN A 36 12.40 -16.13 5.51
N LYS A 37 11.25 -16.68 5.08
CA LYS A 37 11.09 -17.24 3.72
C LYS A 37 11.09 -16.16 2.63
N MET A 38 10.47 -15.00 2.90
CA MET A 38 10.56 -13.85 2.01
C MET A 38 12.01 -13.33 1.94
N TRP A 39 12.69 -13.25 3.09
CA TRP A 39 14.08 -12.80 3.17
C TRP A 39 15.02 -13.70 2.37
N SER A 40 14.93 -15.03 2.51
CA SER A 40 15.74 -15.96 1.71
C SER A 40 15.47 -15.81 0.21
N PHE A 41 14.20 -15.71 -0.19
CA PHE A 41 13.81 -15.50 -1.59
C PHE A 41 14.42 -14.23 -2.20
N PHE A 42 14.38 -13.09 -1.47
CA PHE A 42 15.00 -11.86 -1.95
C PHE A 42 16.53 -11.89 -1.90
N MET A 43 17.14 -12.59 -0.94
CA MET A 43 18.59 -12.83 -0.91
C MET A 43 19.06 -13.62 -2.12
N ASP A 44 18.35 -14.69 -2.49
CA ASP A 44 18.67 -15.49 -3.67
C ASP A 44 18.61 -14.63 -4.95
N ILE A 45 17.58 -13.78 -5.09
CA ILE A 45 17.47 -12.82 -6.21
C ILE A 45 18.64 -11.81 -6.22
N VAL A 46 18.98 -11.21 -5.07
CA VAL A 46 20.09 -10.24 -4.98
C VAL A 46 21.43 -10.90 -5.34
N LYS A 47 21.63 -12.15 -4.92
CA LYS A 47 22.81 -12.95 -5.27
C LYS A 47 22.88 -13.20 -6.78
N ASP A 48 21.78 -13.61 -7.42
CA ASP A 48 21.72 -13.83 -8.86
C ASP A 48 22.02 -12.53 -9.65
N HIS A 49 21.53 -11.37 -9.16
CA HIS A 49 21.87 -10.07 -9.75
C HIS A 49 23.35 -9.74 -9.58
N ARG A 50 23.95 -10.03 -8.42
CA ARG A 50 25.38 -9.83 -8.15
C ARG A 50 26.28 -10.68 -9.04
N GLU A 51 25.92 -11.93 -9.28
CA GLU A 51 26.64 -12.85 -10.17
C GLU A 51 26.55 -12.43 -11.65
N THR A 52 25.49 -11.72 -12.03
CA THR A 52 25.22 -11.27 -13.41
C THR A 52 25.38 -9.77 -13.62
N LEU A 53 25.99 -9.06 -12.66
CA LEU A 53 26.10 -7.60 -12.65
C LEU A 53 27.02 -7.10 -13.77
N SER A 54 26.47 -6.31 -14.68
CA SER A 54 27.24 -5.69 -15.76
C SER A 54 27.90 -4.38 -15.30
N SER A 55 29.17 -4.19 -15.66
CA SER A 55 29.91 -2.93 -15.44
C SER A 55 29.44 -1.80 -16.37
N ASP A 56 28.85 -2.16 -17.51
CA ASP A 56 28.40 -1.25 -18.55
C ASP A 56 27.05 -0.59 -18.16
N HIS A 57 25.98 -1.38 -18.08
CA HIS A 57 24.63 -0.90 -17.80
C HIS A 57 24.00 -1.61 -16.59
N ALA A 58 23.16 -0.89 -15.84
CA ALA A 58 22.29 -1.49 -14.84
C ALA A 58 20.94 -1.87 -15.47
N ARG A 59 20.45 -3.09 -15.21
CA ARG A 59 19.20 -3.61 -15.77
C ARG A 59 17.96 -3.08 -15.04
N ASP A 60 18.09 -2.87 -13.73
CA ASP A 60 17.01 -2.55 -12.81
C ASP A 60 17.54 -1.90 -11.51
N LEU A 61 16.64 -1.70 -10.54
CA LEU A 61 16.95 -1.08 -9.25
C LEU A 61 17.99 -1.87 -8.42
N ILE A 62 18.02 -3.21 -8.53
CA ILE A 62 18.95 -4.04 -7.77
C ILE A 62 20.37 -3.80 -8.28
N ASP A 63 20.56 -3.82 -9.60
CA ASP A 63 21.85 -3.48 -10.22
C ASP A 63 22.32 -2.05 -9.87
N VAL A 64 21.41 -1.07 -9.91
CA VAL A 64 21.74 0.33 -9.53
C VAL A 64 22.20 0.40 -8.08
N PHE A 65 21.48 -0.24 -7.15
CA PHE A 65 21.83 -0.25 -5.74
C PHE A 65 23.15 -0.99 -5.47
N LEU A 66 23.39 -2.13 -6.14
CA LEU A 66 24.65 -2.88 -6.05
C LEU A 66 25.85 -2.08 -6.54
N ARG A 67 25.69 -1.26 -7.59
CA ARG A 67 26.73 -0.34 -8.07
C ARG A 67 26.99 0.78 -7.06
N GLU A 68 25.95 1.34 -6.47
CA GLU A 68 26.08 2.40 -5.44
C GLU A 68 26.74 1.87 -4.16
N MET A 69 26.45 0.63 -3.76
CA MET A 69 27.17 -0.09 -2.68
C MET A 69 28.67 -0.22 -2.96
N ASP A 70 29.05 -0.47 -4.22
CA ASP A 70 30.46 -0.60 -4.61
C ASP A 70 31.18 0.76 -4.69
N LEU A 71 30.46 1.85 -4.97
CA LEU A 71 30.99 3.22 -4.94
C LEU A 71 31.24 3.71 -3.51
N GLN A 72 30.31 3.46 -2.58
CA GLN A 72 30.40 3.90 -1.17
C GLN A 72 31.18 2.91 -0.28
N LYS A 73 31.99 2.03 -0.89
CA LYS A 73 32.65 0.92 -0.21
C LYS A 73 33.74 1.42 0.74
N GLY A 74 33.44 1.36 2.05
CA GLY A 74 34.33 1.82 3.12
C GLY A 74 33.89 3.13 3.78
N GLU A 75 32.78 3.72 3.36
CA GLU A 75 32.17 4.86 4.04
C GLU A 75 31.48 4.40 5.34
N GLU A 76 31.86 5.01 6.48
CA GLU A 76 31.19 4.74 7.75
C GLU A 76 29.77 5.32 7.74
N GLY A 77 28.78 4.49 8.12
CA GLY A 77 27.38 4.91 8.23
C GLY A 77 26.57 4.90 6.92
N THR A 78 27.11 4.35 5.82
CA THR A 78 26.34 4.21 4.57
C THR A 78 25.07 3.37 4.76
N SER A 79 23.97 3.83 4.15
CA SER A 79 22.73 3.06 4.03
C SER A 79 22.79 1.97 2.95
N PHE A 80 23.81 1.99 2.08
CA PHE A 80 23.95 1.06 0.97
C PHE A 80 24.60 -0.24 1.46
N THR A 81 23.77 -1.13 1.99
CA THR A 81 24.17 -2.47 2.44
C THR A 81 23.22 -3.53 1.86
N GLU A 82 23.70 -4.77 1.77
CA GLU A 82 22.92 -5.90 1.24
C GLU A 82 21.62 -6.13 2.02
N SER A 83 21.65 -5.97 3.35
CA SER A 83 20.45 -6.03 4.20
C SER A 83 19.43 -4.92 3.89
N GLN A 84 19.90 -3.71 3.55
CA GLN A 84 19.01 -2.60 3.16
C GLN A 84 18.47 -2.79 1.73
N LEU A 85 19.24 -3.38 0.82
CA LEU A 85 18.77 -3.78 -0.51
C LEU A 85 17.66 -4.83 -0.42
N VAL A 86 17.84 -5.89 0.38
CA VAL A 86 16.80 -6.91 0.62
C VAL A 86 15.56 -6.31 1.28
N ALA A 87 15.73 -5.39 2.24
CA ALA A 87 14.62 -4.65 2.84
C ALA A 87 13.87 -3.79 1.82
N LEU A 88 14.58 -3.04 0.98
CA LEU A 88 14.02 -2.20 -0.09
C LEU A 88 13.23 -3.03 -1.11
N CYS A 89 13.77 -4.16 -1.58
CA CYS A 89 13.07 -5.09 -2.46
C CYS A 89 11.79 -5.62 -1.81
N LYS A 90 11.85 -6.00 -0.53
CA LYS A 90 10.69 -6.48 0.23
C LYS A 90 9.63 -5.39 0.41
N ASP A 91 10.04 -4.17 0.73
CA ASP A 91 9.13 -3.04 0.96
C ASP A 91 8.45 -2.59 -0.34
N LEU A 92 9.18 -2.53 -1.46
CA LEU A 92 8.58 -2.24 -2.78
C LEU A 92 7.60 -3.34 -3.21
N PHE A 93 7.94 -4.61 -2.97
CA PHE A 93 7.06 -5.73 -3.27
C PHE A 93 5.81 -5.74 -2.39
N ALA A 94 5.95 -5.48 -1.09
CA ALA A 94 4.85 -5.42 -0.14
C ALA A 94 3.92 -4.22 -0.39
N ALA A 95 4.49 -3.02 -0.59
CA ALA A 95 3.74 -1.81 -0.91
C ALA A 95 3.03 -1.89 -2.29
N GLY A 96 3.61 -2.65 -3.24
CA GLY A 96 2.96 -2.98 -4.50
C GLY A 96 1.84 -4.04 -4.39
N SER A 97 1.72 -4.71 -3.25
CA SER A 97 0.77 -5.82 -3.03
C SER A 97 -0.42 -5.44 -2.16
N GLU A 98 -0.23 -4.61 -1.12
CA GLU A 98 -1.31 -4.26 -0.17
C GLU A 98 -0.99 -2.94 0.63
N THR A 99 -1.96 -2.11 1.09
CA THR A 99 -1.76 -0.78 1.78
C THR A 99 -2.99 -0.19 2.53
N THR A 100 -2.79 0.41 3.74
CA THR A 100 -3.78 0.62 4.86
C THR A 100 -4.40 2.03 5.05
N SER A 101 -5.46 2.28 5.88
CA SER A 101 -6.66 1.51 6.34
C SER A 101 -7.67 2.41 7.13
N ASN A 102 -8.76 1.84 7.68
CA ASN A 102 -9.97 2.50 8.27
C ASN A 102 -9.83 3.11 9.70
N THR A 103 -8.64 3.06 10.31
CA THR A 103 -8.41 3.38 11.75
C THR A 103 -8.65 4.87 12.11
N LEU A 104 -8.54 5.76 11.13
CA LEU A 104 -8.39 7.20 11.38
C LEU A 104 -9.71 7.99 11.50
N SER A 105 -10.77 7.57 10.79
CA SER A 105 -12.07 8.27 10.84
C SER A 105 -12.71 8.22 12.23
N PHE A 106 -12.54 7.11 12.96
CA PHE A 106 -12.99 7.02 14.35
C PHE A 106 -12.17 7.91 15.30
N ALA A 107 -10.85 7.99 15.10
CA ALA A 107 -9.98 8.81 15.95
C ALA A 107 -10.35 10.30 15.87
N ILE A 108 -10.53 10.85 14.67
CA ILE A 108 -10.94 12.26 14.48
C ILE A 108 -12.34 12.50 15.07
N MET A 109 -13.29 11.60 14.85
CA MET A 109 -14.64 11.71 15.41
C MET A 109 -14.61 11.77 16.94
N PHE A 110 -13.83 10.91 17.61
CA PHE A 110 -13.71 10.95 19.07
C PHE A 110 -12.96 12.18 19.59
N MET A 111 -11.99 12.75 18.87
CA MET A 111 -11.35 14.00 19.27
C MET A 111 -12.29 15.21 19.17
N VAL A 112 -13.03 15.34 18.07
CA VAL A 112 -14.03 16.42 17.88
C VAL A 112 -15.13 16.35 18.95
N LEU A 113 -15.52 15.15 19.37
CA LEU A 113 -16.52 14.94 20.43
C LEU A 113 -15.96 15.06 21.85
N ASN A 114 -14.63 15.12 22.06
CA ASN A 114 -14.00 15.17 23.38
C ASN A 114 -12.82 16.18 23.45
N PRO A 115 -13.09 17.51 23.48
CA PRO A 115 -12.05 18.54 23.45
C PRO A 115 -11.01 18.43 24.58
N THR A 116 -11.41 17.95 25.76
CA THR A 116 -10.50 17.73 26.90
C THR A 116 -9.51 16.59 26.68
N VAL A 117 -9.87 15.61 25.84
CA VAL A 117 -8.96 14.53 25.40
C VAL A 117 -8.04 15.04 24.29
N GLN A 118 -8.59 15.80 23.33
CA GLN A 118 -7.82 16.46 22.28
C GLN A 118 -6.70 17.35 22.86
N ALA A 119 -6.98 18.12 23.92
CA ALA A 119 -5.97 18.95 24.59
C ALA A 119 -4.82 18.13 25.21
N ARG A 120 -5.12 16.94 25.77
CA ARG A 120 -4.07 16.03 26.29
C ARG A 120 -3.25 15.40 25.17
N VAL A 121 -3.87 15.09 24.03
CA VAL A 121 -3.18 14.60 22.83
C VAL A 121 -2.24 15.66 22.25
N HIS A 122 -2.60 16.95 22.30
CA HIS A 122 -1.70 18.04 21.89
C HIS A 122 -0.43 18.10 22.75
N THR A 123 -0.50 17.73 24.04
CA THR A 123 0.68 17.69 24.93
C THR A 123 1.57 16.48 24.70
N GLU A 124 1.03 15.33 24.29
CA GLU A 124 1.87 14.18 23.87
C GLU A 124 2.46 14.34 22.45
N LEU A 125 1.82 15.13 21.57
CA LEU A 125 2.33 15.41 20.22
C LEU A 125 3.63 16.24 20.19
N ASP A 126 3.98 16.90 21.30
CA ASP A 126 5.28 17.58 21.47
C ASP A 126 6.43 16.59 21.79
N GLU A 127 6.13 15.30 22.06
CA GLU A 127 7.08 14.18 22.04
C GLU A 127 6.78 13.24 20.83
N ASP A 128 7.81 12.51 20.35
CA ASP A 128 7.81 11.79 19.06
C ASP A 128 6.55 10.93 18.79
N SER A 129 5.63 11.49 18.00
CA SER A 129 4.27 10.97 17.82
C SER A 129 3.91 10.65 16.37
N THR A 130 3.17 9.56 16.15
CA THR A 130 2.81 9.07 14.81
C THR A 130 1.56 9.74 14.26
N LEU A 131 1.69 10.45 13.14
CA LEU A 131 0.57 11.06 12.40
C LEU A 131 0.04 10.13 11.30
N LEU A 132 -1.29 10.09 11.14
CA LEU A 132 -1.99 9.34 10.09
C LEU A 132 -2.90 10.29 9.29
N MET A 133 -3.04 10.08 7.98
CA MET A 133 -3.81 10.94 7.05
C MET A 133 -5.01 10.19 6.44
N SER A 134 -6.20 10.79 6.46
CA SER A 134 -7.46 10.11 6.07
C SER A 134 -7.81 10.38 4.61
N LEU A 135 -7.24 9.58 3.70
CA LEU A 135 -7.58 9.67 2.28
C LEU A 135 -9.07 9.39 2.02
N TRP A 136 -9.67 8.44 2.75
CA TRP A 136 -11.11 8.16 2.66
C TRP A 136 -11.97 9.37 3.00
N SER A 137 -11.64 10.11 4.07
CA SER A 137 -12.38 11.34 4.42
C SER A 137 -12.27 12.38 3.31
N CYS A 138 -11.08 12.60 2.74
CA CYS A 138 -10.90 13.51 1.61
C CYS A 138 -11.68 13.07 0.35
N HIS A 139 -11.76 11.78 0.07
CA HIS A 139 -12.44 11.23 -1.13
C HIS A 139 -13.95 11.02 -0.94
N MET A 140 -14.46 11.10 0.30
CA MET A 140 -15.86 10.87 0.64
C MET A 140 -16.54 12.08 1.30
N ASP A 141 -15.92 13.26 1.24
CA ASP A 141 -16.51 14.50 1.73
C ASP A 141 -17.66 14.97 0.80
N PRO A 142 -18.92 15.00 1.26
CA PRO A 142 -20.04 15.45 0.44
C PRO A 142 -20.04 16.97 0.18
N SER A 143 -19.26 17.77 0.93
CA SER A 143 -19.16 19.22 0.69
C SER A 143 -18.32 19.54 -0.55
N HIS A 144 -17.28 18.75 -0.83
CA HIS A 144 -16.46 18.88 -2.04
C HIS A 144 -17.02 18.05 -3.20
N TRP A 145 -17.35 16.76 -2.95
CA TRP A 145 -17.76 15.85 -4.02
C TRP A 145 -19.27 15.87 -4.31
N GLY A 146 -20.12 16.32 -3.38
CA GLY A 146 -21.59 16.23 -3.47
C GLY A 146 -22.11 14.84 -3.10
N ASP A 147 -22.04 13.91 -4.04
CA ASP A 147 -22.52 12.52 -3.93
C ASP A 147 -21.37 11.50 -4.09
N PRO A 148 -20.40 11.46 -3.16
CA PRO A 148 -19.18 10.65 -3.29
C PRO A 148 -19.43 9.14 -3.34
N HIS A 149 -20.53 8.66 -2.77
CA HIS A 149 -20.90 7.24 -2.80
C HIS A 149 -21.42 6.76 -4.17
N ASN A 150 -21.71 7.67 -5.11
CA ASN A 150 -22.11 7.33 -6.46
C ASN A 150 -20.87 7.23 -7.38
N PHE A 151 -20.71 6.07 -8.03
CA PHE A 151 -19.70 5.89 -9.07
C PHE A 151 -20.07 6.73 -10.31
N ARG A 152 -19.53 7.95 -10.39
CA ARG A 152 -19.72 8.90 -11.49
C ARG A 152 -18.37 9.33 -12.08
N PRO A 153 -17.87 8.66 -13.14
CA PRO A 153 -16.63 9.03 -13.81
C PRO A 153 -16.63 10.46 -14.36
N ASP A 154 -17.79 10.96 -14.81
CA ASP A 154 -17.95 12.30 -15.40
C ASP A 154 -17.54 13.44 -14.47
N ARG A 155 -17.49 13.18 -13.15
CA ARG A 155 -16.98 14.11 -12.13
C ARG A 155 -15.52 14.52 -12.36
N PHE A 156 -14.78 13.69 -13.11
CA PHE A 156 -13.36 13.89 -13.44
C PHE A 156 -13.15 14.37 -14.88
N LEU A 157 -14.19 14.84 -15.55
CA LEU A 157 -14.16 15.36 -16.91
C LEU A 157 -14.54 16.85 -16.89
N ASN A 158 -13.83 17.67 -17.68
CA ASN A 158 -14.31 19.00 -18.04
C ASN A 158 -14.25 19.17 -19.57
N GLU A 159 -14.79 20.27 -20.10
CA GLU A 159 -14.90 20.49 -21.56
C GLU A 159 -13.54 20.54 -22.31
N LYS A 160 -12.42 20.68 -21.59
CA LYS A 160 -11.08 20.95 -22.14
C LYS A 160 -10.03 19.95 -21.69
N GLU A 161 -10.27 19.23 -20.60
CA GLU A 161 -9.29 18.40 -19.90
C GLU A 161 -9.93 17.10 -19.39
N LEU A 162 -9.19 16.01 -19.55
CA LEU A 162 -9.45 14.75 -18.87
C LEU A 162 -8.67 14.77 -17.55
N LEU A 163 -9.35 14.55 -16.41
CA LEU A 163 -8.77 14.61 -15.06
C LEU A 163 -8.12 15.98 -14.71
N PRO A 164 -8.91 17.06 -14.54
CA PRO A 164 -8.39 18.31 -14.01
C PRO A 164 -7.72 18.10 -12.64
N ALA A 165 -6.69 18.90 -12.35
CA ALA A 165 -5.93 18.80 -11.12
C ALA A 165 -6.75 19.24 -9.90
N ASP A 166 -7.19 18.27 -9.08
CA ASP A 166 -7.95 18.51 -7.86
C ASP A 166 -7.09 18.23 -6.62
N PRO A 167 -6.83 19.22 -5.73
CA PRO A 167 -6.10 19.03 -4.48
C PRO A 167 -6.71 17.99 -3.52
N TRP A 168 -8.00 17.69 -3.63
CA TRP A 168 -8.69 16.66 -2.83
C TRP A 168 -8.50 15.24 -3.39
N LEU A 169 -8.11 15.11 -4.67
CA LEU A 169 -7.86 13.82 -5.30
C LEU A 169 -6.45 13.30 -4.96
N LEU A 170 -6.33 12.74 -3.75
CA LEU A 170 -5.08 12.24 -3.17
C LEU A 170 -4.88 10.70 -3.15
N PRO A 171 -5.17 9.90 -4.20
CA PRO A 171 -5.05 8.44 -4.16
C PRO A 171 -3.61 7.93 -3.95
N PHE A 172 -2.60 8.79 -4.16
CA PHE A 172 -1.18 8.51 -3.93
C PHE A 172 -0.58 9.32 -2.76
N GLY A 173 -1.42 10.04 -2.00
CA GLY A 173 -0.97 10.91 -0.91
C GLY A 173 -0.27 12.20 -1.37
N ALA A 174 0.41 12.86 -0.43
CA ALA A 174 1.00 14.19 -0.63
C ALA A 174 2.33 14.37 0.14
N GLY A 175 3.06 15.43 -0.21
CA GLY A 175 4.30 15.83 0.46
C GLY A 175 5.45 14.84 0.28
N ARG A 176 6.42 14.87 1.22
CA ARG A 176 7.66 14.08 1.17
C ARG A 176 7.46 12.54 1.26
N ARG A 177 6.25 12.08 1.56
CA ARG A 177 5.86 10.67 1.65
C ARG A 177 4.77 10.27 0.65
N ARG A 178 4.56 11.08 -0.42
CA ARG A 178 3.75 10.67 -1.58
C ARG A 178 4.29 9.37 -2.17
N CYS A 179 3.39 8.53 -2.68
CA CYS A 179 3.72 7.21 -3.22
C CYS A 179 4.78 7.31 -4.33
N LEU A 180 5.94 6.68 -4.10
CA LEU A 180 7.03 6.58 -5.07
C LEU A 180 6.61 5.86 -6.35
N GLY A 181 5.64 4.93 -6.25
CA GLY A 181 5.13 4.12 -7.35
C GLY A 181 4.02 4.75 -8.21
N GLU A 182 3.62 6.01 -7.96
CA GLU A 182 2.46 6.64 -8.63
C GLU A 182 2.50 6.51 -10.17
N THR A 183 3.62 6.89 -10.79
CA THR A 183 3.78 6.83 -12.26
C THR A 183 3.63 5.42 -12.81
N MET A 184 4.24 4.43 -12.13
CA MET A 184 4.15 3.03 -12.52
C MET A 184 2.72 2.50 -12.35
N ALA A 185 2.06 2.81 -11.23
CA ALA A 185 0.70 2.39 -10.94
C ALA A 185 -0.30 2.95 -11.98
N ARG A 186 -0.23 4.25 -12.29
CA ARG A 186 -1.09 4.88 -13.31
C ARG A 186 -0.91 4.25 -14.69
N ASN A 187 0.34 4.06 -15.13
CA ASN A 187 0.64 3.49 -16.44
C ASN A 187 0.16 2.03 -16.53
N SER A 188 0.47 1.20 -15.53
CA SER A 188 0.03 -0.20 -15.48
C SER A 188 -1.50 -0.32 -15.45
N LEU A 189 -2.18 0.46 -14.59
CA LEU A 189 -3.65 0.47 -14.52
C LEU A 189 -4.26 0.83 -15.88
N PHE A 190 -3.77 1.91 -16.52
CA PHE A 190 -4.28 2.33 -17.83
C PHE A 190 -4.07 1.25 -18.91
N LEU A 191 -2.86 0.71 -19.02
CA LEU A 191 -2.52 -0.30 -20.03
C LEU A 191 -3.29 -1.60 -19.84
N PHE A 192 -3.33 -2.16 -18.63
CA PHE A 192 -4.08 -3.39 -18.36
C PHE A 192 -5.59 -3.19 -18.54
N PHE A 193 -6.16 -2.12 -17.98
CA PHE A 193 -7.60 -1.86 -18.08
C PHE A 193 -8.06 -1.65 -19.53
N THR A 194 -7.33 -0.85 -20.30
CA THR A 194 -7.66 -0.62 -21.73
C THR A 194 -7.46 -1.89 -22.57
N ALA A 195 -6.37 -2.64 -22.37
CA ALA A 195 -6.14 -3.90 -23.08
C ALA A 195 -7.22 -4.96 -22.78
N LEU A 196 -7.68 -5.05 -21.52
CA LEU A 196 -8.79 -5.92 -21.14
C LEU A 196 -10.09 -5.50 -21.84
N LEU A 197 -10.50 -4.23 -21.76
CA LEU A 197 -11.75 -3.74 -22.38
C LEU A 197 -11.73 -3.70 -23.92
N GLN A 198 -10.54 -3.67 -24.54
CA GLN A 198 -10.41 -3.80 -26.00
C GLN A 198 -10.73 -5.23 -26.49
N ASN A 199 -10.53 -6.26 -25.66
CA ASN A 199 -10.58 -7.65 -26.08
C ASN A 199 -11.62 -8.50 -25.35
N LEU A 200 -12.11 -8.06 -24.19
CA LEU A 200 -13.02 -8.81 -23.32
C LEU A 200 -14.26 -7.99 -22.95
N THR A 201 -15.36 -8.69 -22.69
CA THR A 201 -16.58 -8.16 -22.09
C THR A 201 -16.86 -8.90 -20.78
N PHE A 202 -17.23 -8.14 -19.75
CA PHE A 202 -17.51 -8.65 -18.40
C PHE A 202 -19.01 -8.53 -18.10
N SER A 203 -19.63 -9.57 -17.55
CA SER A 203 -21.05 -9.56 -17.16
C SER A 203 -21.32 -10.37 -15.89
N LEU A 204 -22.45 -10.11 -15.23
CA LEU A 204 -22.89 -10.90 -14.08
C LEU A 204 -23.35 -12.31 -14.53
N PRO A 205 -23.00 -13.38 -13.80
CA PRO A 205 -23.53 -14.71 -14.07
C PRO A 205 -25.06 -14.75 -13.92
N HIS A 206 -25.72 -15.55 -14.76
CA HIS A 206 -27.18 -15.63 -14.76
C HIS A 206 -27.71 -16.16 -13.41
N GLY A 207 -28.72 -15.48 -12.85
CA GLY A 207 -29.31 -15.83 -11.56
C GLY A 207 -28.50 -15.43 -10.32
N VAL A 208 -27.34 -14.77 -10.47
CA VAL A 208 -26.53 -14.30 -9.34
C VAL A 208 -26.87 -12.84 -9.01
N THR A 209 -27.09 -12.55 -7.72
CA THR A 209 -27.30 -11.18 -7.22
C THR A 209 -26.05 -10.33 -7.43
N PRO A 210 -26.17 -9.05 -7.83
CA PRO A 210 -25.02 -8.15 -7.94
C PRO A 210 -24.18 -8.11 -6.66
N PRO A 211 -22.84 -8.09 -6.75
CA PRO A 211 -21.98 -8.03 -5.57
C PRO A 211 -22.17 -6.71 -4.82
N CYS A 212 -22.06 -6.79 -3.50
CA CYS A 212 -22.06 -5.64 -2.60
C CYS A 212 -20.85 -4.73 -2.94
N PRO A 213 -21.06 -3.46 -3.36
CA PRO A 213 -19.96 -2.57 -3.75
C PRO A 213 -19.16 -2.04 -2.55
N GLN A 214 -19.63 -2.25 -1.32
CA GLN A 214 -18.91 -1.91 -0.10
C GLN A 214 -17.69 -2.84 0.06
N GLY A 215 -16.50 -2.24 0.07
CA GLY A 215 -15.25 -2.95 0.26
C GLY A 215 -15.12 -3.59 1.64
N VAL A 216 -14.31 -4.65 1.72
CA VAL A 216 -13.94 -5.35 2.95
C VAL A 216 -12.60 -4.81 3.44
N ASN A 217 -12.50 -4.56 4.74
CA ASN A 217 -11.23 -4.19 5.38
C ASN A 217 -10.24 -5.38 5.33
N GLY A 218 -9.15 -5.21 4.59
CA GLY A 218 -7.92 -6.01 4.66
C GLY A 218 -6.75 -5.11 5.06
N PHE A 219 -5.52 -5.46 4.65
CA PHE A 219 -4.44 -4.46 4.68
C PHE A 219 -4.68 -3.40 3.59
N THR A 220 -5.27 -3.74 2.43
CA THR A 220 -6.02 -2.80 1.54
C THR A 220 -7.52 -2.83 1.80
N LEU A 221 -8.22 -1.78 1.34
CA LEU A 221 -9.64 -1.91 1.00
C LEU A 221 -9.79 -2.88 -0.18
N ASN A 222 -10.39 -4.05 0.07
CA ASN A 222 -10.53 -5.12 -0.92
C ASN A 222 -11.99 -5.27 -1.37
N THR A 223 -12.21 -5.88 -2.54
CA THR A 223 -13.57 -6.28 -2.95
C THR A 223 -14.03 -7.51 -2.16
N GLN A 224 -15.36 -7.69 -2.03
CA GLN A 224 -15.90 -9.01 -1.66
C GLN A 224 -15.62 -10.00 -2.79
N PRO A 225 -15.42 -11.31 -2.51
CA PRO A 225 -15.32 -12.32 -3.56
C PRO A 225 -16.56 -12.28 -4.47
N TYR A 226 -16.36 -12.15 -5.77
CA TYR A 226 -17.42 -12.12 -6.77
C TYR A 226 -17.07 -12.99 -7.98
N HIS A 227 -18.09 -13.36 -8.74
CA HIS A 227 -17.94 -14.05 -10.01
C HIS A 227 -18.39 -13.16 -11.16
N ALA A 228 -17.68 -13.23 -12.28
CA ALA A 228 -18.03 -12.57 -13.53
C ALA A 228 -17.91 -13.57 -14.68
N VAL A 229 -18.82 -13.48 -15.64
CA VAL A 229 -18.67 -14.15 -16.94
C VAL A 229 -17.80 -13.26 -17.81
N ILE A 230 -16.73 -13.84 -18.35
CA ILE A 230 -15.78 -13.16 -19.22
C ILE A 230 -15.93 -13.76 -20.61
N ASN A 231 -16.27 -12.93 -21.59
CA ASN A 231 -16.40 -13.32 -22.98
C ASN A 231 -15.39 -12.56 -23.84
N SER A 232 -14.96 -13.14 -24.96
CA SER A 232 -14.29 -12.36 -26.01
C SER A 232 -15.23 -11.25 -26.49
N ARG A 233 -14.68 -10.06 -26.73
CA ARG A 233 -15.37 -8.95 -27.39
C ARG A 233 -15.33 -9.07 -28.92
N ARG A 234 -14.44 -9.92 -29.45
CA ARG A 234 -14.29 -10.26 -30.87
C ARG A 234 -14.85 -11.65 -31.16
#